data_AF-A0A228R7S9-F1
#
_entry.id   AF-A0A228R7S9-F1
#
_cell.length_a   1.000
_cell.length_b   1.000
_cell.length_c   1.000
_cell.angle_alpha   90.00
_cell.angle_beta   90.00
_cell.angle_gamma   90.00
#
_symmetry.space_group_name_H-M   'P 1'
#
loop_
_entity.id
_entity.type
_entity.pdbx_description
1 polymer ?
#
loop_
_entity_poly.entity_id
_entity_poly.type
_entity_poly.pdbx_seq_one_letter_code
_entity_poly.pdbx_strand_id
1 'polypeptide(L)'
;MKKTLASLAILATLTSPSWAETAPTTPTCQSPIGSWRNELGSTMKIGSVSGAGAIQGTYISPSGTTGQTFSLSGWYYAAPPSNNGLDQVTLLTFSVNWNNSSASYNSITTWSGLCRVTNGTPTITALYYYANAFAQFSWKHTNVGQDVFTPIGSQ
;
A
#
# COMPACT_ATOMS: atom_id res chain seq x y z
N MET A 1 -24.10 -38.18 64.37
CA MET A 1 -24.73 -38.40 63.05
C MET A 1 -24.82 -37.07 62.30
N LYS A 2 -23.91 -36.81 61.35
CA LYS A 2 -24.02 -35.71 60.37
C LYS A 2 -23.52 -36.26 59.03
N LYS A 3 -24.40 -36.28 58.03
CA LYS A 3 -24.17 -36.81 56.68
C LYS A 3 -23.68 -35.68 55.79
N THR A 4 -22.58 -35.90 55.07
CA THR A 4 -22.03 -34.96 54.08
C THR A 4 -22.44 -35.42 52.69
N LEU A 5 -23.09 -34.55 51.92
CA LEU A 5 -23.48 -34.77 50.51
C LEU A 5 -22.43 -34.14 49.59
N ALA A 6 -21.93 -34.91 48.62
CA ALA A 6 -21.05 -34.44 47.55
C ALA A 6 -21.90 -34.05 46.31
N SER A 7 -21.68 -32.85 45.77
CA SER A 7 -22.28 -32.40 44.50
C SER A 7 -21.28 -32.55 43.35
N LEU A 8 -21.70 -33.20 42.27
CA LEU A 8 -21.01 -33.21 40.97
C LEU A 8 -21.60 -32.09 40.09
N ALA A 9 -20.75 -31.23 39.55
CA ALA A 9 -21.10 -30.29 38.49
C ALA A 9 -20.51 -30.79 37.15
N ILE A 10 -21.37 -30.93 36.15
CA ILE A 10 -21.03 -31.34 34.77
C ILE A 10 -20.80 -30.08 33.94
N LEU A 11 -19.61 -29.95 33.36
CA LEU A 11 -19.22 -28.80 32.52
C LEU A 11 -19.44 -29.16 31.05
N ALA A 12 -20.39 -28.52 30.38
CA ALA A 12 -20.61 -28.66 28.94
C ALA A 12 -19.76 -27.62 28.18
N THR A 13 -18.96 -28.08 27.22
CA THR A 13 -18.11 -27.23 26.37
C THR A 13 -18.86 -26.83 25.08
N LEU A 14 -19.05 -25.53 24.90
CA LEU A 14 -19.54 -24.93 23.64
C LEU A 14 -18.34 -24.70 22.72
N THR A 15 -18.34 -25.30 21.53
CA THR A 15 -17.34 -25.01 20.48
C THR A 15 -17.90 -23.97 19.51
N SER A 16 -17.27 -22.80 19.48
CA SER A 16 -17.61 -21.72 18.54
C SER A 16 -16.89 -21.92 17.19
N PRO A 17 -17.52 -21.63 16.04
CA PRO A 17 -16.85 -21.66 14.74
C PRO A 17 -15.89 -20.47 14.60
N SER A 18 -14.62 -20.73 14.29
CA SER A 18 -13.64 -19.68 13.99
C SER A 18 -13.86 -19.18 12.56
N TRP A 19 -14.19 -17.90 12.42
CA TRP A 19 -14.02 -17.19 11.16
C TRP A 19 -12.51 -17.03 10.95
N ALA A 20 -11.95 -17.71 9.95
CA ALA A 20 -10.57 -17.50 9.55
C ALA A 20 -10.47 -16.13 8.87
N GLU A 21 -10.05 -15.12 9.62
CA GLU A 21 -9.63 -13.84 9.07
C GLU A 21 -8.32 -14.08 8.30
N THR A 22 -8.33 -13.83 7.00
CA THR A 22 -7.14 -14.00 6.16
C THR A 22 -6.09 -12.98 6.59
N ALA A 23 -4.92 -13.45 7.03
CA ALA A 23 -3.83 -12.58 7.41
C ALA A 23 -3.46 -11.63 6.26
N PRO A 24 -3.13 -10.34 6.54
CA PRO A 24 -2.73 -9.42 5.50
C PRO A 24 -1.51 -9.97 4.76
N THR A 25 -1.66 -10.23 3.47
CA THR A 25 -0.58 -10.70 2.61
C THR A 25 0.44 -9.58 2.44
N THR A 26 1.71 -9.91 2.69
CA THR A 26 2.81 -8.97 2.43
C THR A 26 2.90 -8.75 0.93
N PRO A 27 2.85 -7.50 0.43
CA PRO A 27 2.86 -7.27 -1.01
C PRO A 27 4.22 -7.65 -1.62
N THR A 28 4.19 -8.08 -2.87
CA THR A 28 5.37 -8.48 -3.65
C THR A 28 5.37 -7.76 -4.99
N CYS A 29 6.45 -7.91 -5.77
CA CYS A 29 6.47 -7.35 -7.13
C CYS A 29 5.50 -8.06 -8.10
N GLN A 30 5.03 -9.27 -7.79
CA GLN A 30 4.09 -10.04 -8.60
C GLN A 30 2.64 -9.94 -8.11
N SER A 31 2.46 -9.49 -6.86
CA SER A 31 1.15 -9.22 -6.25
C SER A 31 1.28 -7.96 -5.39
N PRO A 32 0.99 -6.77 -5.95
CA PRO A 32 1.30 -5.50 -5.29
C PRO A 32 0.26 -5.11 -4.23
N ILE A 33 -0.85 -5.85 -4.13
CA ILE A 33 -1.93 -5.61 -3.16
C ILE A 33 -1.37 -5.73 -1.75
N GLY A 34 -1.54 -4.66 -0.97
CA GLY A 34 -0.98 -4.53 0.37
C GLY A 34 -0.46 -3.11 0.63
N SER A 35 0.23 -2.95 1.76
CA SER A 35 0.77 -1.67 2.19
C SER A 35 2.27 -1.59 1.93
N TRP A 36 2.73 -0.44 1.46
CA TRP A 36 4.11 -0.13 1.16
C TRP A 36 4.50 1.18 1.88
N ARG A 37 5.72 1.26 2.38
CA ARG A 37 6.26 2.45 3.03
C ARG A 37 7.44 3.00 2.25
N ASN A 38 7.49 4.33 2.06
CA ASN A 38 8.67 5.00 1.51
C ASN A 38 9.65 5.47 2.59
N GLU A 39 10.80 5.96 2.18
CA GLU A 39 11.86 6.49 3.05
C GLU A 39 11.44 7.71 3.87
N LEU A 40 10.40 8.43 3.45
CA LEU A 40 9.83 9.58 4.16
C LEU A 40 8.78 9.17 5.21
N GLY A 41 8.48 7.86 5.32
CA GLY A 41 7.49 7.32 6.24
C GLY A 41 6.05 7.34 5.72
N SER A 42 5.83 7.78 4.47
CA SER A 42 4.54 7.73 3.79
C SER A 42 4.09 6.29 3.56
N THR A 43 2.78 6.05 3.61
CA THR A 43 2.16 4.74 3.41
C THR A 43 1.31 4.76 2.14
N MET A 44 1.68 3.92 1.17
CA MET A 44 0.88 3.60 -0.01
C MET A 44 0.17 2.26 0.23
N LYS A 45 -1.16 2.24 0.22
CA LYS A 45 -1.96 1.01 0.30
C LYS A 45 -2.61 0.73 -1.05
N ILE A 46 -2.18 -0.33 -1.73
CA ILE A 46 -2.85 -0.84 -2.93
C ILE A 46 -3.95 -1.79 -2.47
N GLY A 47 -5.21 -1.37 -2.64
CA GLY A 47 -6.37 -2.13 -2.18
C GLY A 47 -6.86 -3.15 -3.20
N SER A 48 -6.71 -2.85 -4.49
CA SER A 48 -7.11 -3.77 -5.56
C SER A 48 -6.27 -3.57 -6.82
N VAL A 49 -6.19 -4.64 -7.61
CA VAL A 49 -5.65 -4.67 -8.97
C VAL A 49 -6.73 -5.32 -9.83
N SER A 50 -7.22 -4.62 -10.85
CA SER A 50 -8.18 -5.18 -11.81
C SER A 50 -7.50 -6.19 -12.74
N GLY A 51 -8.29 -6.99 -13.47
CA GLY A 51 -7.75 -7.91 -14.48
C GLY A 51 -6.95 -7.22 -15.61
N ALA A 52 -7.21 -5.93 -15.86
CA ALA A 52 -6.45 -5.11 -16.82
C ALA A 52 -5.23 -4.41 -16.19
N GLY A 53 -4.95 -4.62 -14.90
CA GLY A 53 -3.83 -4.01 -14.19
C GLY A 53 -4.12 -2.64 -13.57
N ALA A 54 -5.31 -2.05 -13.76
CA ALA A 54 -5.66 -0.81 -13.07
C ALA A 54 -5.64 -1.02 -11.54
N ILE A 55 -4.96 -0.15 -10.81
CA ILE A 55 -4.88 -0.20 -9.35
C ILE A 55 -5.70 0.90 -8.72
N GLN A 56 -6.27 0.59 -7.55
CA GLN A 56 -6.94 1.55 -6.70
C GLN A 56 -6.48 1.34 -5.25
N GLY A 57 -6.42 2.43 -4.51
CA GLY A 57 -5.88 2.40 -3.18
C GLY A 57 -5.94 3.73 -2.45
N THR A 58 -5.12 3.84 -1.42
CA THR A 58 -4.98 5.06 -0.64
C THR A 58 -3.51 5.40 -0.38
N TYR A 59 -3.27 6.66 -0.04
CA TYR A 59 -1.96 7.17 0.30
C TYR A 59 -2.04 8.09 1.52
N ILE A 60 -1.09 7.97 2.44
CA ILE A 60 -0.93 8.84 3.62
C ILE A 60 0.51 9.36 3.62
N SER A 61 0.70 10.68 3.73
CA SER A 61 2.03 11.30 3.77
C SER A 61 2.22 12.12 5.05
N PRO A 62 3.19 11.82 5.92
CA PRO A 62 3.53 12.72 7.03
C PRO A 62 4.24 14.00 6.54
N SER A 63 4.78 13.99 5.32
CA SER A 63 5.39 15.16 4.69
C SER A 63 4.34 15.95 3.91
N GLY A 64 4.21 17.25 4.22
CA GLY A 64 3.31 18.17 3.51
C GLY A 64 1.82 18.00 3.78
N THR A 65 1.41 17.00 4.58
CA THR A 65 0.02 16.82 5.03
C THR A 65 -0.05 16.61 6.54
N THR A 66 -1.25 16.59 7.12
CA THR A 66 -1.44 16.33 8.56
C THR A 66 -1.97 14.92 8.84
N GLY A 67 -1.64 13.95 7.96
CA GLY A 67 -1.97 12.53 8.15
C GLY A 67 -3.32 12.10 7.57
N GLN A 68 -3.95 12.93 6.73
CA GLN A 68 -5.16 12.54 6.02
C GLN A 68 -4.88 11.39 5.04
N THR A 69 -5.94 10.64 4.73
CA THR A 69 -5.92 9.60 3.71
C THR A 69 -6.42 10.15 2.37
N PHE A 70 -5.62 9.97 1.32
CA PHE A 70 -5.96 10.40 -0.04
C PHE A 70 -6.18 9.20 -0.93
N SER A 71 -7.05 9.34 -1.93
CA SER A 71 -7.26 8.31 -2.94
C SER A 71 -6.06 8.23 -3.86
N LEU A 72 -5.72 6.99 -4.22
CA LEU A 72 -4.67 6.65 -5.16
C LEU A 72 -5.26 5.79 -6.29
N SER A 73 -4.84 6.05 -7.52
CA SER A 73 -5.15 5.21 -8.68
C SER A 73 -4.00 5.16 -9.67
N GLY A 74 -3.95 4.12 -10.51
CA GLY A 74 -2.87 3.97 -11.47
C GLY A 74 -2.88 2.63 -12.20
N TRP A 75 -1.68 2.15 -12.57
CA TRP A 75 -1.51 0.91 -13.30
C TRP A 75 -0.38 0.05 -12.72
N TYR A 76 -0.61 -1.24 -12.77
CA TYR A 76 0.34 -2.29 -12.46
C TYR A 76 0.43 -3.24 -13.66
N TYR A 77 1.66 -3.62 -14.02
CA TYR A 77 1.87 -4.61 -15.07
C TYR A 77 3.08 -5.48 -14.75
N ALA A 78 2.83 -6.78 -14.53
CA ALA A 78 3.86 -7.81 -14.50
C ALA A 78 3.81 -8.60 -15.80
N ALA A 79 4.87 -8.50 -16.59
CA ALA A 79 5.02 -9.34 -17.77
C ALA A 79 5.08 -10.83 -17.36
N PRO A 80 4.55 -11.77 -18.17
CA PRO A 80 4.78 -13.19 -17.96
C PRO A 80 6.28 -13.55 -17.90
N PRO A 81 6.67 -14.66 -17.26
CA PRO A 81 8.06 -15.12 -17.24
C PRO A 81 8.49 -15.56 -18.64
N SER A 82 8.95 -14.62 -19.47
CA SER A 82 9.68 -14.91 -20.70
C SER A 82 10.20 -13.62 -21.31
N ASN A 83 11.51 -13.45 -21.29
CA ASN A 83 12.21 -12.99 -22.49
C ASN A 83 13.61 -13.60 -22.47
N ASN A 84 14.25 -13.58 -23.62
CA ASN A 84 15.47 -14.31 -23.96
C ASN A 84 16.73 -13.79 -23.22
N GLY A 85 16.73 -13.83 -21.88
CA GLY A 85 17.84 -13.39 -21.04
C GLY A 85 17.93 -11.87 -20.80
N LEU A 86 16.85 -11.11 -20.97
CA LEU A 86 16.82 -9.68 -20.63
C LEU A 86 16.39 -9.47 -19.17
N ASP A 87 16.71 -8.29 -18.63
CA ASP A 87 16.23 -7.86 -17.31
C ASP A 87 14.70 -7.71 -17.32
N GLN A 88 14.03 -8.30 -16.34
CA GLN A 88 12.58 -8.30 -16.21
C GLN A 88 12.19 -7.62 -14.89
N VAL A 89 11.38 -6.58 -15.00
CA VAL A 89 10.83 -5.84 -13.86
C VAL A 89 9.31 -5.75 -13.96
N THR A 90 8.67 -5.54 -12.81
CA THR A 90 7.26 -5.18 -12.77
C THR A 90 7.12 -3.67 -12.87
N LEU A 91 6.17 -3.19 -13.67
CA LEU A 91 5.88 -1.78 -13.85
C LEU A 91 4.79 -1.34 -12.88
N LEU A 92 4.97 -0.16 -12.28
CA LEU A 92 3.96 0.48 -11.43
C LEU A 92 3.90 1.97 -11.73
N THR A 93 2.70 2.48 -11.95
CA THR A 93 2.42 3.92 -11.97
C THR A 93 1.24 4.21 -11.06
N PHE A 94 1.24 5.36 -10.42
CA PHE A 94 0.09 5.83 -9.66
C PHE A 94 0.08 7.34 -9.52
N SER A 95 -1.09 7.86 -9.19
CA SER A 95 -1.28 9.28 -8.90
C SER A 95 -2.09 9.43 -7.61
N VAL A 96 -1.80 10.50 -6.88
CA VAL A 96 -2.52 10.91 -5.69
C VAL A 96 -3.07 12.30 -5.91
N ASN A 97 -4.37 12.47 -5.66
CA ASN A 97 -4.99 13.77 -5.56
C ASN A 97 -4.97 14.24 -4.10
N TRP A 98 -4.21 15.30 -3.80
CA TRP A 98 -4.07 15.84 -2.44
C TRP A 98 -5.27 16.73 -2.05
N ASN A 99 -6.45 16.43 -2.57
CA ASN A 99 -7.67 17.18 -2.33
C ASN A 99 -8.80 16.20 -2.04
N ASN A 100 -9.49 16.38 -0.93
CA ASN A 100 -10.67 15.63 -0.52
C ASN A 100 -11.58 16.51 0.36
N SER A 101 -12.63 15.94 0.95
CA SER A 101 -13.55 16.67 1.81
C SER A 101 -12.93 17.19 3.11
N SER A 102 -11.76 16.69 3.51
CA SER A 102 -11.07 17.03 4.77
C SER A 102 -9.82 17.90 4.57
N ALA A 103 -9.31 18.04 3.35
CA ALA A 103 -8.11 18.81 3.03
C ALA A 103 -8.09 19.24 1.56
N SER A 104 -7.57 20.45 1.29
CA SER A 104 -7.36 20.97 -0.06
C SER A 104 -5.96 21.54 -0.19
N TYR A 105 -5.03 20.73 -0.70
CA TYR A 105 -3.63 21.13 -0.92
C TYR A 105 -3.38 21.70 -2.33
N ASN A 106 -4.41 21.79 -3.17
CA ASN A 106 -4.39 22.30 -4.55
C ASN A 106 -3.27 21.68 -5.41
N SER A 107 -2.98 20.41 -5.16
CA SER A 107 -1.87 19.71 -5.79
C SER A 107 -2.20 18.26 -6.08
N ILE A 108 -1.42 17.69 -6.98
CA ILE A 108 -1.42 16.27 -7.34
C ILE A 108 0.03 15.79 -7.43
N THR A 109 0.26 14.51 -7.19
CA THR A 109 1.55 13.87 -7.47
C THR A 109 1.33 12.63 -8.30
N THR A 110 2.19 12.42 -9.30
CA THR A 110 2.27 11.17 -10.05
C THR A 110 3.61 10.49 -9.77
N TRP A 111 3.61 9.17 -9.69
CA TRP A 111 4.78 8.32 -9.58
C TRP A 111 4.81 7.35 -10.76
N SER A 112 5.99 7.17 -11.33
CA SER A 112 6.26 6.15 -12.33
C SER A 112 7.52 5.40 -11.95
N GLY A 113 7.39 4.09 -11.76
CA GLY A 113 8.46 3.28 -11.20
C GLY A 113 8.40 1.83 -11.61
N LEU A 114 9.33 1.10 -11.03
CA LEU A 114 9.57 -0.31 -11.27
C LEU A 114 9.77 -1.05 -9.96
N CYS A 115 9.20 -2.25 -9.86
CA CYS A 115 9.39 -3.14 -8.72
C CYS A 115 10.37 -4.25 -9.09
N ARG A 116 11.36 -4.46 -8.23
CA ARG A 116 12.29 -5.58 -8.27
C ARG A 116 12.63 -6.06 -6.87
N VAL A 117 13.06 -7.31 -6.73
CA VAL A 117 13.58 -7.81 -5.46
C VAL A 117 15.02 -7.34 -5.31
N THR A 118 15.28 -6.56 -4.27
CA THR A 118 16.62 -6.06 -3.91
C THR A 118 16.99 -6.65 -2.56
N ASN A 119 18.07 -7.43 -2.49
CA ASN A 119 18.52 -8.11 -1.25
C ASN A 119 17.42 -8.94 -0.56
N GLY A 120 16.57 -9.61 -1.34
CA GLY A 120 15.46 -10.41 -0.82
C GLY A 120 14.19 -9.62 -0.49
N THR A 121 14.20 -8.29 -0.60
CA THR A 121 13.04 -7.43 -0.32
C THR A 121 12.42 -6.89 -1.61
N PRO A 122 11.11 -7.10 -1.86
CA PRO A 122 10.42 -6.38 -2.92
C PRO A 122 10.60 -4.87 -2.75
N THR A 123 11.05 -4.18 -3.79
CA THR A 123 11.40 -2.76 -3.70
C THR A 123 10.88 -2.05 -4.95
N ILE A 124 10.05 -1.02 -4.75
CA ILE A 124 9.62 -0.12 -5.81
C ILE A 124 10.51 1.11 -5.78
N THR A 125 11.17 1.43 -6.87
CA THR A 125 11.83 2.73 -7.06
C THR A 125 11.03 3.51 -8.09
N ALA A 126 10.54 4.69 -7.72
CA ALA A 126 9.68 5.50 -8.57
C ALA A 126 10.12 6.96 -8.59
N LEU A 127 10.20 7.52 -9.79
CA LEU A 127 10.32 8.97 -9.96
C LEU A 127 8.94 9.60 -9.81
N TYR A 128 8.87 10.80 -9.25
CA TYR A 128 7.63 11.53 -9.11
C TYR A 128 7.66 12.93 -9.73
N TYR A 129 6.47 13.38 -10.10
CA TYR A 129 6.17 14.77 -10.43
C TYR A 129 5.10 15.27 -9.46
N TYR A 130 5.47 16.19 -8.57
CA TYR A 130 4.54 16.93 -7.73
C TYR A 130 4.15 18.20 -8.46
N ALA A 131 2.86 18.43 -8.69
CA ALA A 131 2.34 19.64 -9.33
C ALA A 131 1.41 20.38 -8.38
N ASN A 132 1.62 21.69 -8.20
CA ASN A 132 0.75 22.57 -7.42
C ASN A 132 0.12 23.65 -8.32
N ALA A 133 -1.17 23.92 -8.12
CA ALA A 133 -1.88 24.97 -8.84
C ALA A 133 -1.36 26.38 -8.53
N PHE A 134 -0.72 26.57 -7.37
CA PHE A 134 -0.20 27.83 -6.90
C PHE A 134 1.32 27.76 -6.73
N ALA A 135 2.03 28.65 -7.42
CA ALA A 135 3.47 28.80 -7.32
C ALA A 135 3.85 30.27 -7.42
N GLN A 136 5.02 30.62 -6.87
CA GLN A 136 5.55 31.98 -6.93
C GLN A 136 5.84 32.44 -8.37
N PHE A 137 6.16 31.48 -9.26
CA PHE A 137 6.51 31.75 -10.64
C PHE A 137 5.85 30.71 -11.56
N SER A 138 5.52 31.14 -12.79
CA SER A 138 4.87 30.30 -13.82
C SER A 138 5.65 29.03 -14.19
N TRP A 139 6.95 28.99 -13.93
CA TRP A 139 7.80 27.83 -14.19
C TRP A 139 7.97 26.90 -12.97
N LYS A 140 7.52 27.31 -11.77
CA LYS A 140 7.79 26.62 -10.50
C LYS A 140 6.59 25.80 -10.00
N HIS A 141 5.68 25.41 -10.89
CA HIS A 141 4.51 24.60 -10.52
C HIS A 141 4.84 23.13 -10.26
N THR A 142 5.97 22.64 -10.77
CA THR A 142 6.32 21.22 -10.72
C THR A 142 7.66 21.00 -10.04
N ASN A 143 7.66 20.09 -9.06
CA ASN A 143 8.88 19.54 -8.44
C ASN A 143 9.01 18.07 -8.84
N VAL A 144 10.24 17.62 -9.00
CA VAL A 144 10.56 16.22 -9.30
C VAL A 144 11.41 15.61 -8.22
N GLY A 145 11.29 14.30 -8.05
CA GLY A 145 12.13 13.55 -7.13
C GLY A 145 11.97 12.06 -7.33
N GLN A 146 12.41 11.31 -6.34
CA GLN A 146 12.32 9.86 -6.30
C GLN A 146 11.85 9.46 -4.91
N ASP A 147 11.06 8.39 -4.85
CA ASP A 147 10.76 7.66 -3.62
C ASP A 147 11.10 6.18 -3.80
N VAL A 148 11.49 5.52 -2.71
CA VAL A 148 11.74 4.08 -2.64
C VAL A 148 10.77 3.44 -1.67
N PHE A 149 9.89 2.56 -2.16
CA PHE A 149 8.90 1.87 -1.34
C PHE A 149 9.26 0.42 -1.09
N THR A 150 9.08 -0.03 0.15
CA THR A 150 9.19 -1.44 0.55
C THR A 150 7.90 -1.92 1.22
N PRO A 151 7.56 -3.22 1.15
CA PRO A 151 6.41 -3.78 1.82
C PRO A 151 6.40 -3.45 3.31
N ILE A 152 5.22 -3.14 3.82
CA ILE A 152 4.95 -3.17 5.26
C ILE A 152 4.51 -4.62 5.55
N GLY A 153 5.48 -5.48 5.83
CA GLY A 153 5.27 -6.90 6.17
C GLY A 153 6.01 -7.28 7.45
N SER A 154 5.25 -7.76 8.46
CA SER A 154 5.71 -8.34 9.74
C SER A 154 6.79 -7.55 10.49
N GLN A 155 6.37 -6.55 11.27
CA GLN A 155 6.95 -6.41 12.61
C GLN A 155 6.06 -7.16 13.60
#